data_AF-A0A2M7D2E7-F1
#
_entry.id   AF-A0A2M7D2E7-F1
#
_cell.length_a   1.000
_cell.length_b   1.000
_cell.length_c   1.000
_cell.angle_alpha   90.00
_cell.angle_beta   90.00
_cell.angle_gamma   90.00
#
_symmetry.space_group_name_H-M   'P 1'
#
loop_
_entity.id
_entity.type
_entity.pdbx_description
1 polymer ?
#
loop_
_entity_poly.entity_id
_entity_poly.type
_entity_poly.pdbx_seq_one_letter_code
_entity_poly.pdbx_strand_id
1 'polypeptide(L)'
;MSKYSLMFLYTILSVLYAYGLTIYSESKVLYTIFTLVYFSLLFSALYKPISYSYVFLSIFLFLGMWLKLTLHLIFDYRYVEPIGAFYTANARMDSVLLIAIIGAIGVISSSIIYRLTKLKSTIYIYENYIFKKPIIYKFYDTYRIYIYIIILFITLMLVYLNIVYQIQLTGIVPKTILIYPLNAIISWTIGTGLSVLLLVLFSLDVKFKNALEIKYLVFFAFIVAITSIGLLSRGQYVFMLGAIIVFLLFNYNSLNNLSMKKLLIYISSVAFLYIFVIHNVSLLRGYYFSDISIQSSIQGFSIPESSIPESSIPESSIQESSIQESSIQESSIQESSIQESSIQGFSIPESLHKILRLAVDRWIGLEGLMAVSSYEHKSFELFLNALKTKATIGKIDIYQYISNAHYKDMDNMKFAFATIPGSMAFFYYTGSLLFVYFGMLVFSLVMLLLEYYLYLWYKSALLVSAIGMYLANAVAQFGLMPINFLKSMFFTFSFLLIFKLIKIKKV
;
A
#
# COMPACT_ATOMS: atom_id res chain seq x y z
N MET A 1 13.61 -14.19 -12.87
CA MET A 1 13.21 -15.51 -12.32
C MET A 1 13.67 -16.61 -13.25
N SER A 2 14.14 -17.73 -12.71
CA SER A 2 14.42 -18.93 -13.52
C SER A 2 13.09 -19.54 -14.01
N LYS A 3 13.12 -20.24 -15.14
CA LYS A 3 11.94 -20.98 -15.65
C LYS A 3 11.35 -21.91 -14.58
N TYR A 4 12.20 -22.60 -13.84
CA TYR A 4 11.80 -23.50 -12.75
C TYR A 4 11.10 -22.78 -11.59
N SER A 5 11.61 -21.61 -11.16
CA SER A 5 10.96 -20.83 -10.09
C SER A 5 9.56 -20.37 -10.49
N LEU A 6 9.37 -20.02 -11.77
CA LEU A 6 8.06 -19.63 -12.27
C LEU A 6 7.13 -20.85 -12.34
N MET A 7 7.60 -21.98 -12.87
CA MET A 7 6.82 -23.23 -12.90
C MET A 7 6.37 -23.64 -11.50
N PHE A 8 7.27 -23.64 -10.52
CA PHE A 8 6.95 -23.97 -9.13
C PHE A 8 5.87 -23.06 -8.55
N LEU A 9 5.97 -21.74 -8.76
CA LEU A 9 4.95 -20.79 -8.35
C LEU A 9 3.59 -21.12 -8.96
N TYR A 10 3.52 -21.33 -10.28
CA TYR A 10 2.25 -21.65 -10.95
C TYR A 10 1.68 -23.01 -10.55
N THR A 11 2.51 -23.98 -10.17
CA THR A 11 2.04 -25.24 -9.58
C THR A 11 1.31 -24.98 -8.27
N ILE A 12 1.91 -24.21 -7.35
CA ILE A 12 1.25 -23.84 -6.08
C ILE A 12 -0.05 -23.10 -6.33
N LEU A 13 -0.04 -22.10 -7.23
CA LEU A 13 -1.23 -21.32 -7.55
C LEU A 13 -2.33 -22.19 -8.18
N SER A 14 -1.97 -23.18 -8.99
CA SER A 14 -2.93 -24.11 -9.60
C SER A 14 -3.58 -25.04 -8.57
N VAL A 15 -2.84 -25.44 -7.53
CA VAL A 15 -3.41 -26.20 -6.39
C VAL A 15 -4.40 -25.34 -5.62
N LEU A 16 -4.05 -24.09 -5.31
CA LEU A 16 -4.98 -23.15 -4.65
C LEU A 16 -6.23 -22.89 -5.50
N TYR A 17 -6.07 -22.73 -6.81
CA TYR A 17 -7.18 -22.60 -7.75
C TYR A 17 -8.11 -23.82 -7.69
N ALA A 18 -7.56 -25.04 -7.79
CA ALA A 18 -8.35 -26.26 -7.80
C ALA A 18 -9.19 -26.40 -6.53
N TYR A 19 -8.61 -26.07 -5.36
CA TYR A 19 -9.33 -26.08 -4.10
C TYR A 19 -10.38 -24.96 -4.04
N GLY A 20 -10.03 -23.72 -4.40
CA GLY A 20 -10.98 -22.60 -4.47
C GLY A 20 -12.17 -22.87 -5.41
N LEU A 21 -11.96 -23.55 -6.54
CA LEU A 21 -13.00 -23.91 -7.51
C LEU A 21 -14.05 -24.88 -6.92
N THR A 22 -13.65 -25.74 -5.99
CA THR A 22 -14.58 -26.64 -5.30
C THR A 22 -15.49 -25.92 -4.31
N ILE A 23 -15.02 -24.81 -3.74
CA ILE A 23 -15.72 -24.03 -2.71
C ILE A 23 -16.57 -22.92 -3.33
N TYR A 24 -16.12 -22.33 -4.43
CA TYR A 24 -16.82 -21.21 -5.07
C TYR A 24 -18.26 -21.59 -5.46
N SER A 25 -19.22 -20.85 -4.89
CA SER A 25 -20.65 -21.17 -4.93
C SER A 25 -21.37 -20.62 -6.17
N GLU A 26 -20.87 -19.55 -6.78
CA GLU A 26 -21.47 -18.93 -7.97
C GLU A 26 -20.92 -19.55 -9.28
N SER A 27 -20.72 -18.76 -10.34
CA SER A 27 -20.30 -19.28 -11.64
C SER A 27 -18.85 -19.78 -11.62
N LYS A 28 -18.68 -21.11 -11.55
CA LYS A 28 -17.38 -21.78 -11.70
C LYS A 28 -16.64 -21.37 -12.98
N VAL A 29 -17.38 -21.18 -14.08
CA VAL A 29 -16.82 -20.72 -15.36
C VAL A 29 -16.22 -19.33 -15.21
N LEU A 30 -16.92 -18.41 -14.55
CA LEU A 30 -16.43 -17.04 -14.36
C LEU A 30 -15.22 -17.01 -13.43
N TYR A 31 -15.22 -17.80 -12.35
CA TYR A 31 -14.06 -17.96 -11.48
C TYR A 31 -12.83 -18.53 -12.21
N THR A 32 -13.03 -19.47 -13.14
CA THR A 32 -11.96 -19.96 -14.01
C THR A 32 -11.43 -18.85 -14.94
N ILE A 33 -12.29 -18.06 -15.58
CA ILE A 33 -11.88 -16.94 -16.45
C ILE A 33 -11.10 -15.91 -15.62
N PHE A 34 -11.62 -15.53 -14.45
CA PHE A 34 -10.94 -14.65 -13.50
C PHE A 34 -9.55 -15.17 -13.15
N THR A 35 -9.43 -16.45 -12.83
CA THR A 35 -8.14 -17.09 -12.55
C THR A 35 -7.18 -17.02 -13.73
N LEU A 36 -7.62 -17.39 -14.93
CA LEU A 36 -6.78 -17.37 -16.13
C LEU A 36 -6.28 -15.96 -16.46
N VAL A 37 -7.13 -14.94 -16.29
CA VAL A 37 -6.76 -13.54 -16.52
C VAL A 37 -5.73 -13.06 -15.51
N TYR A 38 -5.90 -13.35 -14.22
CA TYR A 38 -4.93 -12.94 -13.20
C TYR A 38 -3.62 -13.74 -13.24
N PHE A 39 -3.68 -15.01 -13.64
CA PHE A 39 -2.48 -15.80 -13.96
C PHE A 39 -1.76 -15.20 -15.16
N SER A 40 -2.49 -14.79 -16.21
CA SER A 40 -1.91 -14.13 -17.37
C SER A 40 -1.28 -12.78 -17.00
N LEU A 41 -1.93 -12.00 -16.14
CA LEU A 41 -1.41 -10.73 -15.60
C LEU A 41 -0.08 -10.98 -14.88
N LEU A 42 -0.06 -11.88 -13.90
CA LEU A 42 1.15 -12.19 -13.14
C LEU A 42 2.25 -12.79 -14.04
N PHE A 43 1.89 -13.63 -15.01
CA PHE A 43 2.84 -14.26 -15.93
C PHE A 43 3.50 -13.22 -16.81
N SER A 44 2.69 -12.31 -17.40
CA SER A 44 3.18 -11.23 -18.25
C SER A 44 4.13 -10.28 -17.53
N ALA A 45 4.00 -10.17 -16.21
CA ALA A 45 4.84 -9.38 -15.34
C ALA A 45 6.14 -10.10 -14.97
N LEU A 46 6.12 -11.39 -14.65
CA LEU A 46 7.30 -12.12 -14.16
C LEU A 46 8.13 -12.77 -15.28
N TYR A 47 7.49 -13.14 -16.39
CA TYR A 47 8.15 -13.70 -17.56
C TYR A 47 8.61 -12.60 -18.52
N LYS A 48 9.93 -12.50 -18.75
CA LYS A 48 10.57 -11.46 -19.59
C LYS A 48 10.01 -10.06 -19.25
N PRO A 49 10.27 -9.60 -18.02
CA PRO A 49 9.65 -8.40 -17.49
C PRO A 49 10.17 -7.16 -18.25
N ILE A 50 9.29 -6.17 -18.46
CA ILE A 50 9.59 -4.97 -19.27
C ILE A 50 9.77 -3.70 -18.45
N SER A 51 9.11 -3.60 -17.30
CA SER A 51 9.05 -2.41 -16.49
C SER A 51 8.79 -2.77 -15.03
N TYR A 52 9.42 -2.04 -14.10
CA TYR A 52 9.26 -2.27 -12.66
C TYR A 52 7.85 -1.94 -12.19
N SER A 53 7.29 -0.81 -12.63
CA SER A 53 5.93 -0.37 -12.29
C SER A 53 4.88 -1.36 -12.76
N TYR A 54 5.04 -1.93 -13.95
CA TYR A 54 4.15 -3.00 -14.40
C TYR A 54 4.26 -4.26 -13.54
N VAL A 55 5.49 -4.65 -13.17
CA VAL A 55 5.72 -5.79 -12.27
C VAL A 55 5.02 -5.57 -10.93
N PHE A 56 5.23 -4.41 -10.30
CA PHE A 56 4.63 -4.09 -9.02
C PHE A 56 3.11 -3.98 -9.09
N LEU A 57 2.56 -3.30 -10.11
CA LEU A 57 1.12 -3.16 -10.27
C LEU A 57 0.46 -4.52 -10.46
N SER A 58 1.05 -5.39 -11.28
CA SER A 58 0.55 -6.74 -11.52
C SER A 58 0.57 -7.58 -10.25
N ILE A 59 1.63 -7.49 -9.44
CA ILE A 59 1.72 -8.16 -8.14
C ILE A 59 0.65 -7.62 -7.18
N PHE A 60 0.49 -6.30 -7.07
CA PHE A 60 -0.48 -5.68 -6.16
C PHE A 60 -1.92 -6.06 -6.50
N LEU A 61 -2.28 -6.00 -7.79
CA LEU A 61 -3.59 -6.42 -8.25
C LEU A 61 -3.81 -7.93 -8.06
N PHE A 62 -2.79 -8.75 -8.32
CA PHE A 62 -2.87 -10.20 -8.08
C PHE A 62 -3.11 -10.52 -6.60
N LEU A 63 -2.36 -9.87 -5.71
CA LEU A 63 -2.49 -10.09 -4.26
C LEU A 63 -3.83 -9.56 -3.73
N GLY A 64 -4.23 -8.35 -4.12
CA GLY A 64 -5.44 -7.67 -3.65
C GLY A 64 -6.75 -8.18 -4.24
N MET A 65 -6.69 -8.99 -5.30
CA MET A 65 -7.87 -9.54 -5.99
C MET A 65 -7.86 -11.06 -5.95
N TRP A 66 -7.05 -11.70 -6.79
CA TRP A 66 -7.12 -13.16 -6.98
C TRP A 66 -6.69 -13.93 -5.75
N LEU A 67 -5.52 -13.61 -5.19
CA LEU A 67 -5.02 -14.33 -4.00
C LEU A 67 -5.95 -14.08 -2.82
N LYS A 68 -6.33 -12.82 -2.58
CA LYS A 68 -7.24 -12.45 -1.51
C LYS A 68 -8.55 -13.24 -1.59
N LEU A 69 -9.25 -13.20 -2.72
CA LEU A 69 -10.51 -13.94 -2.88
C LEU A 69 -10.30 -15.43 -2.60
N THR A 70 -9.30 -16.03 -3.23
CA THR A 70 -9.04 -17.48 -3.10
C THR A 70 -8.79 -17.86 -1.65
N LEU A 71 -8.01 -17.08 -0.91
CA LEU A 71 -7.73 -17.36 0.50
C LEU A 71 -8.95 -17.13 1.40
N HIS A 72 -9.78 -16.14 1.13
CA HIS A 72 -11.06 -15.98 1.86
C HIS A 72 -12.03 -17.14 1.58
N LEU A 73 -12.07 -17.67 0.36
CA LEU A 73 -12.86 -18.87 0.06
C LEU A 73 -12.36 -20.10 0.83
N ILE A 74 -11.03 -20.26 0.92
CA ILE A 74 -10.39 -21.43 1.52
C ILE A 74 -10.46 -21.40 3.05
N PHE A 75 -10.28 -20.23 3.65
CA PHE A 75 -10.11 -20.06 5.08
C PHE A 75 -11.30 -19.42 5.79
N ASP A 76 -12.31 -18.96 5.04
CA ASP A 76 -13.57 -18.42 5.53
C ASP A 76 -13.44 -17.49 6.76
N TYR A 77 -12.75 -16.37 6.56
CA TYR A 77 -12.60 -15.34 7.59
C TYR A 77 -13.10 -13.98 7.09
N ARG A 78 -13.52 -13.11 8.02
CA ARG A 78 -14.05 -11.78 7.70
C ARG A 78 -12.97 -10.86 7.12
N TYR A 79 -13.31 -10.14 6.07
CA TYR A 79 -12.54 -9.04 5.52
C TYR A 79 -12.27 -7.97 6.58
N VAL A 80 -11.02 -7.49 6.66
CA VAL A 80 -10.63 -6.38 7.55
C VAL A 80 -11.20 -5.04 7.07
N GLU A 81 -11.10 -4.76 5.76
CA GLU A 81 -11.66 -3.53 5.19
C GLU A 81 -13.16 -3.69 4.94
N PRO A 82 -13.95 -2.63 5.11
CA PRO A 82 -15.40 -2.72 5.05
C PRO A 82 -15.87 -2.81 3.58
N ILE A 83 -16.86 -3.68 3.36
CA ILE A 83 -17.35 -4.06 2.02
C ILE A 83 -18.67 -3.36 1.64
N GLY A 84 -19.03 -2.28 2.33
CA GLY A 84 -20.26 -1.53 2.08
C GLY A 84 -21.53 -2.37 2.28
N ALA A 85 -22.52 -2.15 1.42
CA ALA A 85 -23.80 -2.84 1.45
C ALA A 85 -23.78 -4.23 0.78
N PHE A 86 -22.60 -4.83 0.55
CA PHE A 86 -22.49 -6.02 -0.30
C PHE A 86 -23.38 -7.19 0.12
N TYR A 87 -23.37 -7.53 1.42
CA TYR A 87 -24.25 -8.59 1.94
C TYR A 87 -25.71 -8.14 2.04
N THR A 88 -25.98 -6.89 2.45
CA THR A 88 -27.35 -6.40 2.67
C THR A 88 -28.11 -6.14 1.37
N ALA A 89 -27.41 -5.82 0.29
CA ALA A 89 -27.97 -5.60 -1.04
C ALA A 89 -28.09 -6.89 -1.87
N ASN A 90 -27.80 -8.07 -1.29
CA ASN A 90 -27.74 -9.36 -2.00
C ASN A 90 -26.85 -9.29 -3.27
N ALA A 91 -25.74 -8.57 -3.19
CA ALA A 91 -24.84 -8.39 -4.32
C ALA A 91 -24.07 -9.69 -4.61
N ARG A 92 -23.82 -9.94 -5.91
CA ARG A 92 -23.19 -11.16 -6.39
C ARG A 92 -21.69 -11.01 -6.56
N MET A 93 -20.93 -12.00 -6.08
CA MET A 93 -19.49 -12.08 -6.27
C MET A 93 -19.14 -12.21 -7.76
N ASP A 94 -19.98 -12.83 -8.58
CA ASP A 94 -19.79 -12.87 -10.04
C ASP A 94 -19.67 -11.46 -10.65
N SER A 95 -20.41 -10.48 -10.12
CA SER A 95 -20.33 -9.09 -10.61
C SER A 95 -18.99 -8.46 -10.27
N VAL A 96 -18.47 -8.74 -9.07
CA VAL A 96 -17.14 -8.31 -8.61
C VAL A 96 -16.05 -8.91 -9.48
N LEU A 97 -16.15 -10.22 -9.76
CA LEU A 97 -15.21 -10.93 -10.64
C LEU A 97 -15.19 -10.33 -12.04
N LEU A 98 -16.36 -10.00 -12.61
CA LEU A 98 -16.45 -9.41 -13.93
C LEU A 98 -15.72 -8.07 -14.01
N ILE A 99 -15.91 -7.19 -13.03
CA ILE A 99 -15.21 -5.90 -12.98
C ILE A 99 -13.69 -6.10 -12.86
N ALA A 100 -13.27 -7.03 -11.99
CA ALA A 100 -11.86 -7.35 -11.78
C ALA A 100 -11.20 -7.93 -13.05
N ILE A 101 -11.89 -8.82 -13.77
CA ILE A 101 -11.47 -9.35 -15.09
C ILE A 101 -11.24 -8.20 -16.06
N ILE A 102 -12.24 -7.32 -16.23
CA ILE A 102 -12.18 -6.23 -17.20
C ILE A 102 -11.05 -5.24 -16.87
N GLY A 103 -10.89 -4.90 -15.59
CA GLY A 103 -9.79 -4.06 -15.14
C GLY A 103 -8.42 -4.68 -15.40
N ALA A 104 -8.24 -5.98 -15.09
CA ALA A 104 -7.00 -6.71 -15.33
C ALA A 104 -6.67 -6.82 -16.83
N ILE A 105 -7.67 -7.06 -17.69
CA ILE A 105 -7.50 -7.06 -19.15
C ILE A 105 -7.03 -5.67 -19.65
N GLY A 106 -7.55 -4.57 -19.08
CA GLY A 106 -7.06 -3.22 -19.36
C GLY A 106 -5.56 -3.06 -19.06
N VAL A 107 -5.13 -3.53 -17.89
CA VAL A 107 -3.71 -3.51 -17.49
C VAL A 107 -2.85 -4.37 -18.42
N ILE A 108 -3.27 -5.60 -18.73
CA ILE A 108 -2.56 -6.49 -19.68
C ILE A 108 -2.43 -5.82 -21.06
N SER A 109 -3.50 -5.20 -21.54
CA SER A 109 -3.54 -4.50 -22.84
C SER A 109 -2.47 -3.41 -22.91
N SER A 110 -2.26 -2.64 -21.84
CA SER A 110 -1.20 -1.63 -21.80
C SER A 110 0.21 -2.22 -21.94
N SER A 111 0.44 -3.41 -21.37
CA SER A 111 1.72 -4.12 -21.48
C SER A 111 1.96 -4.63 -22.90
N ILE A 112 0.90 -5.09 -23.58
CA ILE A 112 0.96 -5.52 -24.97
C ILE A 112 1.29 -4.32 -25.85
N ILE A 113 0.57 -3.20 -25.69
CA ILE A 113 0.84 -1.95 -26.41
C ILE A 113 2.30 -1.51 -26.21
N TYR A 114 2.79 -1.50 -24.96
CA TYR A 114 4.18 -1.14 -24.67
C TYR A 114 5.21 -2.12 -25.28
N ARG A 115 4.89 -3.41 -25.40
CA ARG A 115 5.76 -4.37 -26.09
C ARG A 115 5.75 -4.15 -27.61
N LEU A 116 4.60 -3.80 -28.19
CA LEU A 116 4.47 -3.52 -29.61
C LEU A 116 5.26 -2.28 -30.05
N THR A 117 5.45 -1.29 -29.16
CA THR A 117 6.30 -0.12 -29.44
C THR A 117 7.80 -0.44 -29.45
N LYS A 118 8.21 -1.68 -29.12
CA LYS A 118 9.61 -2.14 -29.10
C LYS A 118 10.55 -1.25 -28.26
N LEU A 119 10.01 -0.57 -27.24
CA LEU A 119 10.82 0.21 -26.32
C LEU A 119 11.73 -0.72 -25.49
N LYS A 120 12.94 -0.24 -25.18
CA LYS A 120 13.86 -0.98 -24.31
C LYS A 120 13.22 -1.22 -22.94
N SER A 121 13.42 -2.40 -22.37
CA SER A 121 13.01 -2.67 -20.99
C SER A 121 13.82 -1.79 -20.04
N THR A 122 13.22 -1.40 -18.92
CA THR A 122 13.83 -0.53 -17.90
C THR A 122 14.44 -1.35 -16.76
N ILE A 123 14.24 -2.68 -16.77
CA ILE A 123 14.56 -3.55 -15.65
C ILE A 123 16.03 -3.87 -15.56
N TYR A 124 16.66 -4.14 -16.71
CA TYR A 124 18.03 -4.63 -16.75
C TYR A 124 19.04 -3.49 -16.82
N ILE A 125 20.23 -3.75 -16.28
CA ILE A 125 21.41 -2.94 -16.53
C ILE A 125 21.96 -3.35 -17.89
N TYR A 126 21.77 -2.50 -18.90
CA TYR A 126 22.10 -2.86 -20.29
C TYR A 126 23.56 -2.63 -20.67
N GLU A 127 24.23 -1.58 -20.18
CA GLU A 127 25.57 -1.24 -20.67
C GLU A 127 26.31 -0.25 -19.76
N ASN A 128 27.63 -0.41 -19.74
CA ASN A 128 28.59 0.47 -19.06
C ASN A 128 28.80 1.74 -19.88
N TYR A 129 28.40 2.86 -19.32
CA TYR A 129 28.73 4.14 -19.90
C TYR A 129 30.17 4.49 -19.54
N ILE A 130 31.12 4.19 -20.45
CA ILE A 130 32.49 4.75 -20.45
C ILE A 130 32.40 6.23 -20.86
N PHE A 131 31.71 7.04 -20.08
CA PHE A 131 31.81 8.49 -20.18
C PHE A 131 32.85 8.98 -19.18
N LYS A 132 33.56 10.06 -19.53
CA LYS A 132 34.34 10.85 -18.56
C LYS A 132 33.43 11.15 -17.37
N LYS A 133 33.85 10.71 -16.17
CA LYS A 133 33.09 10.87 -14.92
C LYS A 133 32.65 12.34 -14.79
N PRO A 134 31.33 12.61 -14.70
CA PRO A 134 30.84 13.98 -14.62
C PRO A 134 31.29 14.64 -13.31
N ILE A 135 31.32 15.98 -13.28
CA ILE A 135 31.73 16.76 -12.10
C ILE A 135 30.94 16.32 -10.85
N ILE A 136 29.63 16.10 -11.01
CA ILE A 136 28.77 15.64 -9.90
C ILE A 136 29.19 14.28 -9.34
N TYR A 137 29.67 13.36 -10.19
CA TYR A 137 30.20 12.08 -9.73
C TYR A 137 31.49 12.30 -8.94
N LYS A 138 32.41 13.13 -9.46
CA LYS A 138 33.68 13.40 -8.77
C LYS A 138 33.45 14.06 -7.41
N PHE A 139 32.58 15.06 -7.35
CA PHE A 139 32.18 15.72 -6.10
C PHE A 139 31.58 14.70 -5.11
N TYR A 140 30.64 13.87 -5.57
CA TYR A 140 30.06 12.82 -4.75
C TYR A 140 31.10 11.81 -4.24
N ASP A 141 32.02 11.36 -5.10
CA ASP A 141 33.06 10.39 -4.73
C ASP A 141 34.04 10.98 -3.72
N THR A 142 34.44 12.25 -3.88
CA THR A 142 35.37 12.97 -2.99
C THR A 142 34.74 13.27 -1.63
N TYR A 143 33.51 13.78 -1.59
CA TYR A 143 32.85 14.22 -0.34
C TYR A 143 31.85 13.21 0.22
N ARG A 144 31.93 11.96 -0.22
CA ARG A 144 30.91 10.92 0.04
C ARG A 144 30.49 10.80 1.50
N ILE A 145 31.47 10.71 2.40
CA ILE A 145 31.21 10.52 3.83
C ILE A 145 30.50 11.73 4.42
N TYR A 146 30.92 12.94 4.05
CA TYR A 146 30.29 14.19 4.48
C TYR A 146 28.86 14.32 3.97
N ILE A 147 28.61 13.93 2.71
CA ILE A 147 27.25 13.91 2.13
C ILE A 147 26.34 13.01 2.96
N TYR A 148 26.80 11.82 3.38
CA TYR A 148 25.97 10.91 4.19
C TYR A 148 25.78 11.39 5.62
N ILE A 149 26.80 12.00 6.24
CA ILE A 149 26.65 12.64 7.56
C ILE A 149 25.61 13.76 7.49
N ILE A 150 25.65 14.60 6.45
CA ILE A 150 24.69 15.68 6.22
C ILE A 150 23.28 15.10 6.02
N ILE A 151 23.12 14.07 5.19
CA ILE A 151 21.83 13.41 4.97
C ILE A 151 21.29 12.84 6.28
N LEU A 152 22.12 12.18 7.08
CA LEU A 152 21.72 11.65 8.38
C LEU A 152 21.27 12.77 9.33
N PHE A 153 22.05 13.84 9.44
CA PHE A 153 21.73 14.99 10.29
C PHE A 153 20.40 15.64 9.87
N ILE A 154 20.22 15.91 8.57
CA ILE A 154 18.97 16.46 8.02
C ILE A 154 17.80 15.52 8.29
N THR A 155 18.00 14.20 8.14
CA THR A 155 16.94 13.21 8.38
C THR A 155 16.50 13.23 9.85
N LEU A 156 17.45 13.18 10.79
CA LEU A 156 17.16 13.21 12.23
C LEU A 156 16.47 14.52 12.62
N MET A 157 16.97 15.65 12.12
CA MET A 157 16.41 16.97 12.40
C MET A 157 14.98 17.10 11.86
N LEU A 158 14.73 16.72 10.60
CA LEU A 158 13.39 16.77 10.01
C LEU A 158 12.42 15.82 10.70
N VAL A 159 12.84 14.61 11.07
CA VAL A 159 11.99 13.66 11.79
C VAL A 159 11.66 14.17 13.19
N TYR A 160 12.64 14.72 13.91
CA TYR A 160 12.43 15.35 15.21
C TYR A 160 11.41 16.50 15.10
N LEU A 161 11.60 17.43 14.17
CA LEU A 161 10.65 18.51 13.93
C LEU A 161 9.26 17.98 13.57
N ASN A 162 9.19 16.95 12.71
CA ASN A 162 7.92 16.39 12.26
C ASN A 162 7.11 15.79 13.41
N ILE A 163 7.76 15.07 14.33
CA ILE A 163 7.12 14.49 15.51
C ILE A 163 6.70 15.59 16.50
N VAL A 164 7.62 16.51 16.83
CA VAL A 164 7.38 17.56 17.84
C VAL A 164 6.26 18.51 17.41
N TYR A 165 6.30 18.98 16.15
CA TYR A 165 5.32 19.91 15.62
C TYR A 165 4.12 19.22 14.96
N GLN A 166 4.12 17.88 14.88
CA GLN A 166 3.08 17.08 14.23
C GLN A 166 2.71 17.62 12.84
N ILE A 167 3.74 17.82 12.00
CA ILE A 167 3.60 18.42 10.66
C ILE A 167 2.90 17.44 9.72
N GLN A 168 3.32 16.17 9.74
CA GLN A 168 2.69 15.09 8.99
C GLN A 168 2.89 13.75 9.73
N LEU A 169 1.83 13.21 10.31
CA LEU A 169 1.83 11.88 10.92
C LEU A 169 0.72 11.03 10.29
N THR A 170 1.03 9.79 9.93
CA THR A 170 0.05 8.93 9.24
C THR A 170 -1.10 8.59 10.18
N GLY A 171 -2.32 8.97 9.78
CA GLY A 171 -3.55 8.74 10.55
C GLY A 171 -3.91 9.84 11.54
N ILE A 172 -3.13 10.91 11.62
CA ILE A 172 -3.35 12.04 12.54
C ILE A 172 -3.46 13.33 11.73
N VAL A 173 -4.42 14.19 12.09
CA VAL A 173 -4.55 15.52 11.49
C VAL A 173 -3.35 16.39 11.87
N PRO A 174 -2.68 17.06 10.92
CA PRO A 174 -1.55 17.94 11.23
C PRO A 174 -1.92 19.04 12.24
N LYS A 175 -1.14 19.16 13.33
CA LYS A 175 -1.31 20.24 14.31
C LYS A 175 -0.71 21.55 13.81
N THR A 176 0.42 21.47 13.10
CA THR A 176 1.13 22.63 12.57
C THR A 176 0.92 22.73 11.06
N ILE A 177 0.21 23.79 10.63
CA ILE A 177 0.00 24.12 9.22
C ILE A 177 0.94 25.28 8.87
N LEU A 178 2.04 24.97 8.18
CA LEU A 178 2.98 25.95 7.65
C LEU A 178 2.43 26.57 6.37
N ILE A 179 3.01 27.72 5.99
CA ILE A 179 2.70 28.42 4.74
C ILE A 179 2.89 27.47 3.56
N TYR A 180 1.88 27.39 2.70
CA TYR A 180 1.94 26.55 1.51
C TYR A 180 3.14 26.97 0.62
N PRO A 181 3.98 26.03 0.13
CA PRO A 181 3.84 24.57 0.14
C PRO A 181 4.66 23.81 1.21
N LEU A 182 5.08 24.44 2.31
CA LEU A 182 6.08 23.89 3.24
C LEU A 182 5.68 22.54 3.88
N ASN A 183 4.43 22.34 4.31
CA ASN A 183 3.99 21.03 4.83
C ASN A 183 4.17 19.93 3.77
N ALA A 184 3.80 20.22 2.52
CA ALA A 184 3.92 19.26 1.43
C ALA A 184 5.38 18.93 1.12
N ILE A 185 6.27 19.92 1.19
CA ILE A 185 7.71 19.72 1.01
C ILE A 185 8.28 18.84 2.13
N ILE A 186 7.94 19.11 3.40
CA ILE A 186 8.42 18.29 4.54
C ILE A 186 7.88 16.87 4.44
N SER A 187 6.56 16.73 4.22
CA SER A 187 5.90 15.44 4.03
C SER A 187 6.54 14.63 2.90
N TRP A 188 6.77 15.26 1.74
CA TRP A 188 7.42 14.62 0.61
C TRP A 188 8.89 14.26 0.92
N THR A 189 9.64 15.15 1.57
CA THR A 189 11.06 14.94 1.88
C THR A 189 11.27 13.74 2.79
N ILE A 190 10.48 13.63 3.87
CA ILE A 190 10.53 12.51 4.81
C ILE A 190 9.92 11.24 4.17
N GLY A 191 8.84 11.37 3.41
CA GLY A 191 8.13 10.24 2.81
C GLY A 191 8.86 9.55 1.66
N THR A 192 9.47 10.33 0.76
CA THR A 192 10.03 9.80 -0.49
C THR A 192 11.28 10.54 -0.94
N GLY A 193 11.41 11.85 -0.69
CA GLY A 193 12.49 12.70 -1.21
C GLY A 193 13.89 12.26 -0.79
N LEU A 194 14.12 11.99 0.50
CA LEU A 194 15.41 11.51 1.00
C LEU A 194 15.80 10.15 0.39
N SER A 195 14.83 9.25 0.25
CA SER A 195 15.03 7.95 -0.39
C SER A 195 15.41 8.12 -1.86
N VAL A 196 14.69 8.97 -2.60
CA VAL A 196 14.97 9.26 -4.00
C VAL A 196 16.36 9.90 -4.15
N LEU A 197 16.75 10.83 -3.28
CA LEU A 197 18.09 11.43 -3.29
C LEU A 197 19.17 10.35 -3.14
N LEU A 198 19.05 9.47 -2.14
CA LEU A 198 20.02 8.38 -1.93
C LEU A 198 20.09 7.44 -3.13
N LEU A 199 18.95 7.09 -3.74
CA LEU A 199 18.92 6.23 -4.92
C LEU A 199 19.50 6.89 -6.16
N VAL A 200 19.35 8.21 -6.29
CA VAL A 200 20.06 8.97 -7.32
C VAL A 200 21.57 8.89 -7.09
N LEU A 201 22.06 9.01 -5.86
CA LEU A 201 23.50 8.86 -5.56
C LEU A 201 23.99 7.43 -5.84
N PHE A 202 23.27 6.41 -5.39
CA PHE A 202 23.63 5.01 -5.63
C PHE A 202 23.57 4.64 -7.12
N SER A 203 22.67 5.28 -7.88
CA SER A 203 22.61 5.11 -9.33
C SER A 203 23.90 5.54 -10.02
N LEU A 204 24.64 6.50 -9.44
CA LEU A 204 25.94 6.90 -9.96
C LEU A 204 26.98 5.80 -9.77
N ASP A 205 27.00 5.14 -8.61
CA ASP A 205 27.91 4.00 -8.36
C ASP A 205 27.57 2.80 -9.26
N VAL A 206 26.29 2.45 -9.38
CA VAL A 206 25.86 1.37 -10.28
C VAL A 206 26.28 1.69 -11.72
N LYS A 207 26.12 2.95 -12.15
CA LYS A 207 26.44 3.37 -13.52
C LYS A 207 27.94 3.41 -13.83
N PHE A 208 28.78 3.84 -12.87
CA PHE A 208 30.21 4.11 -13.12
C PHE A 208 31.17 3.07 -12.51
N LYS A 209 30.71 2.24 -11.57
CA LYS A 209 31.50 1.19 -10.91
C LYS A 209 30.90 -0.21 -11.07
N ASN A 210 29.69 -0.36 -11.60
CA ASN A 210 28.91 -1.62 -11.56
C ASN A 210 28.86 -2.23 -10.15
N ALA A 211 28.79 -1.36 -9.16
CA ALA A 211 28.95 -1.74 -7.77
C ALA A 211 27.84 -1.10 -6.94
N LEU A 212 27.32 -1.87 -5.99
CA LEU A 212 26.40 -1.38 -4.98
C LEU A 212 26.88 -1.91 -3.64
N GLU A 213 27.65 -1.07 -2.93
CA GLU A 213 28.29 -1.51 -1.69
C GLU A 213 27.25 -1.73 -0.58
N ILE A 214 27.38 -2.86 0.12
CA ILE A 214 26.39 -3.32 1.09
C ILE A 214 26.18 -2.33 2.24
N LYS A 215 27.24 -1.63 2.67
CA LYS A 215 27.15 -0.60 3.72
C LYS A 215 26.25 0.57 3.31
N TYR A 216 26.16 0.89 2.01
CA TYR A 216 25.28 1.95 1.52
C TYR A 216 23.82 1.48 1.46
N LEU A 217 23.60 0.21 1.12
CA LEU A 217 22.28 -0.39 1.22
C LEU A 217 21.77 -0.49 2.66
N VAL A 218 22.63 -0.86 3.60
CA VAL A 218 22.30 -0.86 5.04
C VAL A 218 22.04 0.55 5.54
N PHE A 219 22.86 1.53 5.13
CA PHE A 219 22.61 2.95 5.45
C PHE A 219 21.27 3.45 4.90
N PHE A 220 20.91 3.06 3.68
CA PHE A 220 19.59 3.37 3.11
C PHE A 220 18.45 2.75 3.91
N ALA A 221 18.56 1.47 4.28
CA ALA A 221 17.57 0.83 5.16
C ALA A 221 17.44 1.57 6.50
N PHE A 222 18.55 2.03 7.07
CA PHE A 222 18.56 2.81 8.32
C PHE A 222 17.85 4.17 8.16
N ILE A 223 18.12 4.92 7.09
CA ILE A 223 17.43 6.19 6.80
C ILE A 223 15.92 5.96 6.58
N VAL A 224 15.55 4.91 5.86
CA VAL A 224 14.15 4.54 5.65
C VAL A 224 13.48 4.13 6.96
N ALA A 225 14.20 3.46 7.89
CA ALA A 225 13.69 3.14 9.22
C ALA A 225 13.37 4.40 10.04
N ILE A 226 14.31 5.37 10.09
CA ILE A 226 14.13 6.63 10.82
C ILE A 226 12.92 7.41 10.26
N THR A 227 12.85 7.55 8.93
CA THR A 227 11.73 8.26 8.28
C THR A 227 10.39 7.54 8.46
N SER A 228 10.37 6.21 8.44
CA SER A 228 9.17 5.40 8.70
C SER A 228 8.64 5.58 10.12
N ILE A 229 9.53 5.67 11.11
CA ILE A 229 9.18 6.01 12.49
C ILE A 229 8.64 7.44 12.55
N GLY A 230 9.34 8.39 11.93
CA GLY A 230 8.95 9.79 11.87
C GLY A 230 7.58 10.05 11.26
N LEU A 231 7.11 9.18 10.35
CA LEU A 231 5.80 9.27 9.71
C LEU A 231 4.73 8.36 10.33
N LEU A 232 5.08 7.55 11.34
CA LEU A 232 4.22 6.48 11.86
C LEU A 232 3.75 5.50 10.77
N SER A 233 4.60 5.18 9.79
CA SER A 233 4.24 4.35 8.64
C SER A 233 5.13 3.12 8.49
N ARG A 234 4.67 1.99 9.03
CA ARG A 234 5.32 0.68 8.81
C ARG A 234 5.40 0.28 7.33
N GLY A 235 4.43 0.72 6.53
CA GLY A 235 4.35 0.39 5.10
C GLY A 235 5.46 1.04 4.27
N GLN A 236 5.86 2.27 4.62
CA GLN A 236 6.91 2.99 3.90
C GLN A 236 8.22 2.18 3.82
N TYR A 237 8.62 1.57 4.94
CA TYR A 237 9.80 0.71 5.03
C TYR A 237 9.73 -0.46 4.05
N VAL A 238 8.59 -1.15 4.05
CA VAL A 238 8.35 -2.34 3.21
C VAL A 238 8.37 -1.97 1.72
N PHE A 239 7.68 -0.91 1.31
CA PHE A 239 7.60 -0.54 -0.10
C PHE A 239 8.95 -0.03 -0.65
N MET A 240 9.67 0.81 0.10
CA MET A 240 10.96 1.35 -0.35
C MET A 240 12.03 0.26 -0.45
N LEU A 241 12.13 -0.63 0.54
CA LEU A 241 13.13 -1.70 0.49
C LEU A 241 12.72 -2.85 -0.42
N GLY A 242 11.42 -3.10 -0.56
CA GLY A 242 10.87 -4.02 -1.56
C GLY A 242 11.31 -3.66 -2.97
N ALA A 243 11.34 -2.36 -3.31
CA ALA A 243 11.86 -1.89 -4.60
C ALA A 243 13.33 -2.26 -4.83
N ILE A 244 14.17 -2.17 -3.79
CA ILE A 244 15.58 -2.56 -3.86
C ILE A 244 15.74 -4.06 -4.01
N ILE A 245 14.95 -4.84 -3.26
CA ILE A 245 14.96 -6.30 -3.35
C ILE A 245 14.59 -6.74 -4.76
N VAL A 246 13.53 -6.21 -5.36
CA VAL A 246 13.15 -6.56 -6.73
C VAL A 246 14.19 -6.13 -7.76
N PHE A 247 14.82 -4.96 -7.59
CA PHE A 247 15.96 -4.57 -8.43
C PHE A 247 17.10 -5.60 -8.36
N LEU A 248 17.48 -6.03 -7.15
CA LEU A 248 18.51 -7.03 -6.93
C LEU A 248 18.12 -8.39 -7.52
N LEU A 249 16.86 -8.81 -7.40
CA LEU A 249 16.38 -10.07 -7.98
C LEU A 249 16.61 -10.16 -9.51
N PHE A 250 16.57 -9.03 -10.21
CA PHE A 250 16.80 -8.99 -11.66
C PHE A 250 18.23 -8.65 -12.06
N ASN A 251 19.01 -7.96 -11.22
CA ASN A 251 20.32 -7.41 -11.59
C ASN A 251 21.49 -7.86 -10.71
N TYR A 252 21.27 -8.79 -9.77
CA TYR A 252 22.32 -9.26 -8.84
C TYR A 252 23.59 -9.72 -9.57
N ASN A 253 23.46 -10.53 -10.63
CA ASN A 253 24.59 -11.04 -11.39
C ASN A 253 25.35 -9.97 -12.19
N SER A 254 24.75 -8.79 -12.38
CA SER A 254 25.37 -7.66 -13.10
C SER A 254 26.19 -6.75 -12.18
N LEU A 255 26.21 -7.00 -10.87
CA LEU A 255 26.90 -6.18 -9.87
C LEU A 255 28.17 -6.89 -9.38
N ASN A 256 29.33 -6.26 -9.59
CA ASN A 256 30.64 -6.89 -9.40
C ASN A 256 31.00 -7.17 -7.92
N ASN A 257 30.43 -6.42 -6.99
CA ASN A 257 30.88 -6.38 -5.59
C ASN A 257 29.94 -7.09 -4.60
N LEU A 258 28.84 -7.69 -5.09
CA LEU A 258 27.86 -8.38 -4.27
C LEU A 258 28.11 -9.89 -4.28
N SER A 259 28.15 -10.48 -3.08
CA SER A 259 28.20 -11.93 -2.88
C SER A 259 26.97 -12.39 -2.13
N MET A 260 26.65 -13.69 -2.19
CA MET A 260 25.51 -14.24 -1.44
C MET A 260 25.62 -13.98 0.07
N LYS A 261 26.85 -14.03 0.62
CA LYS A 261 27.12 -13.66 2.03
C LYS A 261 26.75 -12.20 2.31
N LYS A 262 27.15 -11.26 1.45
CA LYS A 262 26.79 -9.84 1.59
C LYS A 262 25.28 -9.61 1.47
N LEU A 263 24.62 -10.32 0.55
CA LEU A 263 23.17 -10.23 0.38
C LEU A 263 22.44 -10.73 1.64
N LEU A 264 22.87 -11.85 2.23
CA LEU A 264 22.34 -12.35 3.50
C LEU A 264 22.51 -11.34 4.64
N ILE A 265 23.66 -10.68 4.74
CA ILE A 265 23.89 -9.61 5.73
C ILE A 265 22.88 -8.47 5.54
N TYR A 266 22.66 -8.04 4.30
CA TYR A 266 21.69 -6.97 4.02
C TYR A 266 20.26 -7.40 4.33
N ILE A 267 19.82 -8.60 3.92
CA ILE A 267 18.47 -9.11 4.22
C ILE A 267 18.28 -9.22 5.73
N SER A 268 19.27 -9.73 6.47
CA SER A 268 19.24 -9.81 7.93
C SER A 268 19.16 -8.43 8.58
N SER A 269 19.95 -7.47 8.08
CA SER A 269 19.92 -6.08 8.56
C SER A 269 18.56 -5.42 8.29
N VAL A 270 17.98 -5.64 7.11
CA VAL A 270 16.65 -5.15 6.75
C VAL A 270 15.57 -5.75 7.65
N ALA A 271 15.63 -7.04 7.94
CA ALA A 271 14.69 -7.73 8.82
C ALA A 271 14.81 -7.23 10.27
N PHE A 272 16.02 -7.11 10.80
CA PHE A 272 16.28 -6.57 12.15
C PHE A 272 15.74 -5.14 12.30
N LEU A 273 16.07 -4.25 11.36
CA LEU A 273 15.56 -2.89 11.35
C LEU A 273 14.04 -2.84 11.17
N TYR A 274 13.43 -3.79 10.45
CA TYR A 274 11.97 -3.84 10.34
C TYR A 274 11.29 -4.17 11.67
N ILE A 275 11.85 -5.09 12.46
CA ILE A 275 11.37 -5.39 13.81
C ILE A 275 11.44 -4.12 14.68
N PHE A 276 12.56 -3.40 14.60
CA PHE A 276 12.72 -2.12 15.29
C PHE A 276 11.67 -1.07 14.86
N VAL A 277 11.39 -0.95 13.55
CA VAL A 277 10.35 -0.07 13.01
C VAL A 277 8.96 -0.50 13.50
N ILE A 278 8.63 -1.79 13.47
CA ILE A 278 7.33 -2.29 13.96
C ILE A 278 7.16 -1.91 15.44
N HIS A 279 8.16 -2.17 16.27
CA HIS A 279 8.11 -1.88 17.70
C HIS A 279 7.88 -0.39 17.95
N ASN A 280 8.77 0.48 17.44
CA ASN A 280 8.70 1.92 17.70
C ASN A 280 7.46 2.59 17.10
N VAL A 281 7.08 2.22 15.87
CA VAL A 281 5.84 2.75 15.27
C VAL A 281 4.63 2.29 16.07
N SER A 282 4.59 1.04 16.54
CA SER A 282 3.45 0.55 17.33
C SER A 282 3.37 1.24 18.69
N LEU A 283 4.51 1.49 19.35
CA LEU A 283 4.56 2.27 20.59
C LEU A 283 4.06 3.70 20.40
N LEU A 284 4.59 4.42 19.41
CA LEU A 284 4.17 5.80 19.14
C LEU A 284 2.69 5.86 18.74
N ARG A 285 2.23 4.91 17.93
CA ARG A 285 0.80 4.80 17.59
C ARG A 285 -0.05 4.52 18.83
N GLY A 286 0.40 3.67 19.75
CA GLY A 286 -0.28 3.44 21.03
C GLY A 286 -0.44 4.71 21.86
N TYR A 287 0.59 5.57 21.88
CA TYR A 287 0.53 6.87 22.54
C TYR A 287 -0.45 7.84 21.85
N TYR A 288 -0.41 7.94 20.51
CA TYR A 288 -1.27 8.89 19.78
C TYR A 288 -2.73 8.44 19.63
N PHE A 289 -2.99 7.14 19.69
CA PHE A 289 -4.32 6.55 19.46
C PHE A 289 -4.93 5.95 20.72
N SER A 290 -4.40 6.21 21.92
CA SER A 290 -4.89 5.70 23.20
C SER A 290 -6.39 5.95 23.42
N ASP A 291 -6.88 7.09 22.95
CA ASP A 291 -8.27 7.48 23.15
C ASP A 291 -9.24 6.70 22.24
N ILE A 292 -8.74 6.16 21.11
CA ILE A 292 -9.54 5.34 20.18
C ILE A 292 -9.86 3.98 20.82
N SER A 293 -8.89 3.38 21.53
CA SER A 293 -9.12 2.08 22.18
C SER A 293 -10.29 2.14 23.17
N ILE A 294 -10.43 3.25 23.91
CA ILE A 294 -11.48 3.45 24.92
C ILE A 294 -12.86 3.64 24.25
N GLN A 295 -12.95 4.42 23.17
CA GLN A 295 -14.22 4.57 22.44
C GLN A 295 -14.68 3.27 21.76
N SER A 296 -13.76 2.51 21.17
CA SER A 296 -14.10 1.23 20.52
C SER A 296 -14.57 0.16 21.52
N SER A 297 -14.04 0.16 22.75
CA SER A 297 -14.51 -0.73 23.81
C SER A 297 -15.90 -0.36 24.32
N ILE A 298 -16.27 0.94 24.34
CA ILE A 298 -17.57 1.38 24.82
C ILE A 298 -18.68 1.11 23.78
N GLN A 299 -18.38 1.28 22.48
CA GLN A 299 -19.35 0.96 21.41
C GLN A 299 -19.65 -0.54 21.27
N GLY A 300 -18.73 -1.42 21.72
CA GLY A 300 -18.95 -2.87 21.78
C GLY A 300 -19.97 -3.31 22.84
N PHE A 301 -20.41 -2.43 23.75
CA PHE A 301 -21.42 -2.69 24.79
C PHE A 301 -22.75 -1.97 24.53
N SER A 302 -23.15 -1.79 23.27
CA SER A 302 -24.51 -1.30 22.97
C SER A 302 -25.52 -2.45 23.14
N ILE A 303 -26.06 -2.58 24.35
CA ILE A 303 -27.28 -3.34 24.61
C ILE A 303 -28.40 -2.69 23.78
N PRO A 304 -29.20 -3.44 23.00
CA PRO A 304 -30.33 -2.85 22.30
C PRO A 304 -31.36 -2.38 23.32
N GLU A 305 -31.68 -1.09 23.30
CA GLU A 305 -32.83 -0.52 24.00
C GLU A 305 -34.10 -1.17 23.43
N SER A 306 -34.55 -2.24 24.07
CA SER A 306 -35.86 -2.80 23.81
C SER A 306 -36.91 -1.81 24.34
N SER A 307 -37.74 -1.34 23.43
CA SER A 307 -38.95 -0.57 23.67
C SER A 307 -39.86 -1.22 24.71
N ILE A 308 -40.02 -0.59 25.88
CA ILE A 308 -41.07 -0.88 26.84
C ILE A 308 -41.93 0.38 26.96
N PRO A 309 -43.29 0.31 26.87
CA PRO A 309 -44.13 1.50 26.92
C PRO A 309 -44.15 2.11 28.32
N GLU A 310 -44.15 3.44 28.37
CA GLU A 310 -44.36 4.23 29.59
C GLU A 310 -45.69 3.86 30.26
N SER A 311 -45.63 3.44 31.52
CA SER A 311 -46.76 3.51 32.45
C SER A 311 -46.30 4.09 33.80
N SER A 312 -46.46 5.41 33.89
CA SER A 312 -47.04 6.19 35.00
C SER A 312 -46.87 5.75 36.48
N ILE A 313 -46.46 6.75 37.28
CA ILE A 313 -46.74 7.08 38.71
C ILE A 313 -45.74 6.53 39.78
N PRO A 314 -45.43 7.25 40.89
CA PRO A 314 -44.81 8.58 41.07
C PRO A 314 -43.54 8.59 41.97
N GLU A 315 -42.88 9.75 42.03
CA GLU A 315 -41.84 10.14 42.98
C GLU A 315 -42.21 9.92 44.47
N SER A 316 -41.29 9.33 45.23
CA SER A 316 -41.08 9.68 46.63
C SER A 316 -39.65 9.34 47.08
N SER A 317 -38.89 10.40 47.42
CA SER A 317 -37.87 10.51 48.48
C SER A 317 -37.25 9.23 49.07
N ILE A 318 -35.90 9.17 49.14
CA ILE A 318 -35.11 9.11 50.40
C ILE A 318 -33.59 9.00 50.12
N GLN A 319 -32.87 9.96 50.70
CA GLN A 319 -31.51 10.01 51.26
C GLN A 319 -30.26 9.52 50.50
N GLU A 320 -29.35 10.49 50.32
CA GLU A 320 -27.90 10.29 50.30
C GLU A 320 -27.41 9.59 51.57
N SER A 321 -26.68 8.49 51.41
CA SER A 321 -25.71 8.05 52.41
C SER A 321 -24.46 7.51 51.74
N SER A 322 -23.36 8.12 52.12
CA SER A 322 -21.97 7.84 51.78
C SER A 322 -21.45 6.49 52.29
N ILE A 323 -20.34 6.04 51.67
CA ILE A 323 -19.33 5.05 52.11
C ILE A 323 -19.63 3.59 51.69
N GLN A 324 -18.82 3.00 50.78
CA GLN A 324 -17.58 2.25 51.10
C GLN A 324 -17.00 1.59 49.84
N GLU A 325 -15.70 1.78 49.59
CA GLU A 325 -14.92 0.89 48.72
C GLU A 325 -14.94 -0.52 49.31
N SER A 326 -15.45 -1.49 48.55
CA SER A 326 -15.20 -2.90 48.83
C SER A 326 -14.94 -3.66 47.54
N SER A 327 -13.74 -4.21 47.50
CA SER A 327 -13.23 -5.22 46.58
C SER A 327 -14.09 -6.48 46.61
N ILE A 328 -14.69 -6.89 45.49
CA ILE A 328 -15.18 -8.27 45.29
C ILE A 328 -14.94 -8.75 43.85
N GLN A 329 -14.02 -9.71 43.78
CA GLN A 329 -13.94 -10.96 42.98
C GLN A 329 -14.59 -11.07 41.59
N GLU A 330 -13.74 -11.54 40.66
CA GLU A 330 -14.10 -12.25 39.43
C GLU A 330 -15.15 -13.34 39.72
N SER A 331 -16.33 -13.20 39.12
CA SER A 331 -17.27 -14.30 38.95
C SER A 331 -17.29 -14.73 37.49
N SER A 332 -16.82 -15.94 37.28
CA SER A 332 -16.98 -16.75 36.08
C SER A 332 -18.46 -16.95 35.76
N ILE A 333 -18.94 -16.38 34.65
CA ILE A 333 -20.26 -16.68 34.10
C ILE A 333 -20.07 -17.68 32.95
N GLN A 334 -20.62 -18.87 33.16
CA GLN A 334 -20.77 -19.93 32.17
C GLN A 334 -21.59 -19.42 30.98
N GLU A 335 -21.01 -19.43 29.78
CA GLU A 335 -21.77 -19.35 28.55
C GLU A 335 -22.61 -20.62 28.40
N SER A 336 -23.93 -20.45 28.38
CA SER A 336 -24.85 -21.50 28.01
C SER A 336 -24.73 -21.75 26.50
N SER A 337 -24.36 -22.98 26.19
CA SER A 337 -24.20 -23.52 24.84
C SER A 337 -25.52 -23.47 24.06
N ILE A 338 -25.61 -22.59 23.06
CA ILE A 338 -26.52 -22.79 21.93
C ILE A 338 -25.81 -23.71 20.95
N GLN A 339 -26.39 -24.89 20.81
CA GLN A 339 -25.86 -26.01 20.04
C GLN A 339 -26.14 -25.77 18.55
N GLU A 340 -25.23 -25.10 17.84
CA GLU A 340 -25.22 -25.15 16.38
C GLU A 340 -24.62 -26.49 15.95
N SER A 341 -25.40 -27.24 15.17
CA SER A 341 -25.03 -28.52 14.58
C SER A 341 -23.73 -28.39 13.79
N SER A 342 -22.71 -29.08 14.28
CA SER A 342 -21.37 -29.18 13.73
C SER A 342 -21.36 -29.73 12.29
N ILE A 343 -21.01 -28.88 11.34
CA ILE A 343 -20.14 -29.33 10.24
C ILE A 343 -18.73 -29.20 10.79
N GLN A 344 -17.95 -30.29 10.75
CA GLN A 344 -16.53 -30.27 11.12
C GLN A 344 -15.74 -29.37 10.17
N GLY A 345 -15.82 -28.06 10.40
CA GLY A 345 -14.94 -27.07 9.80
C GLY A 345 -13.58 -27.19 10.48
N PHE A 346 -12.53 -27.21 9.67
CA PHE A 346 -11.15 -27.07 10.12
C PHE A 346 -11.04 -25.77 10.93
N SER A 347 -11.00 -25.83 12.25
CA SER A 347 -10.84 -24.65 13.09
C SER A 347 -9.42 -24.11 12.91
N ILE A 348 -9.30 -23.07 12.10
CA ILE A 348 -8.01 -22.44 11.80
C ILE A 348 -7.46 -21.85 13.09
N PRO A 349 -6.19 -22.13 13.45
CA PRO A 349 -5.56 -21.53 14.62
C PRO A 349 -5.70 -20.01 14.60
N GLU A 350 -6.01 -19.39 15.74
CA GLU A 350 -6.14 -17.93 15.85
C GLU A 350 -4.87 -17.20 15.38
N SER A 351 -3.72 -17.84 15.52
CA SER A 351 -2.43 -17.37 14.98
C SER A 351 -2.43 -17.28 13.45
N LEU A 352 -3.01 -18.25 12.74
CA LEU A 352 -3.11 -18.24 11.29
C LEU A 352 -4.10 -17.15 10.83
N HIS A 353 -5.21 -16.94 11.54
CA HIS A 353 -6.12 -15.81 11.28
C HIS A 353 -5.41 -14.46 11.36
N LYS A 354 -4.62 -14.24 12.42
CA LYS A 354 -3.81 -13.01 12.58
C LYS A 354 -2.82 -12.83 11.43
N ILE A 355 -2.17 -13.91 10.99
CA ILE A 355 -1.25 -13.88 9.85
C ILE A 355 -1.99 -13.51 8.55
N LEU A 356 -3.13 -14.16 8.27
CA LEU A 356 -3.93 -13.91 7.06
C LEU A 356 -4.40 -12.46 7.01
N ARG A 357 -4.98 -11.93 8.10
CA ARG A 357 -5.37 -10.51 8.17
C ARG A 357 -4.22 -9.53 7.88
N LEU A 358 -3.02 -9.84 8.35
CA LEU A 358 -1.86 -8.95 8.15
C LEU A 358 -1.21 -9.09 6.77
N ALA A 359 -1.22 -10.30 6.18
CA ALA A 359 -0.53 -10.62 4.94
C ALA A 359 -1.43 -10.48 3.70
N VAL A 360 -2.73 -10.75 3.84
CA VAL A 360 -3.72 -10.81 2.75
C VAL A 360 -4.56 -9.55 2.71
N ASP A 361 -5.21 -9.18 3.82
CA ASP A 361 -6.21 -8.11 3.80
C ASP A 361 -5.59 -6.72 3.63
N ARG A 362 -4.28 -6.61 3.83
CA ARG A 362 -3.53 -5.36 3.62
C ARG A 362 -3.44 -4.91 2.16
N TRP A 363 -3.70 -5.80 1.20
CA TRP A 363 -3.67 -5.47 -0.22
C TRP A 363 -4.99 -4.87 -0.68
N ILE A 364 -4.99 -3.65 -1.18
CA ILE A 364 -6.23 -2.99 -1.64
C ILE A 364 -6.75 -3.62 -2.93
N GLY A 365 -8.06 -3.86 -3.01
CA GLY A 365 -8.69 -4.35 -4.23
C GLY A 365 -10.11 -4.87 -4.04
N LEU A 366 -10.23 -6.12 -3.60
CA LEU A 366 -11.50 -6.86 -3.62
C LEU A 366 -12.61 -6.19 -2.81
N GLU A 367 -12.32 -5.74 -1.59
CA GLU A 367 -13.30 -5.10 -0.71
C GLU A 367 -13.86 -3.83 -1.31
N GLY A 368 -13.03 -3.05 -2.00
CA GLY A 368 -13.48 -1.85 -2.70
C GLY A 368 -14.36 -2.16 -3.89
N LEU A 369 -14.07 -3.24 -4.63
CA LEU A 369 -14.99 -3.69 -5.68
C LEU A 369 -16.33 -4.17 -5.09
N MET A 370 -16.33 -4.91 -3.98
CA MET A 370 -17.55 -5.34 -3.29
C MET A 370 -18.39 -4.15 -2.82
N ALA A 371 -17.75 -3.16 -2.19
CA ALA A 371 -18.41 -1.94 -1.72
C ALA A 371 -19.02 -1.13 -2.86
N VAL A 372 -18.24 -0.87 -3.92
CA VAL A 372 -18.73 -0.04 -5.04
C VAL A 372 -19.71 -0.80 -5.92
N SER A 373 -19.54 -2.11 -6.12
CA SER A 373 -20.46 -2.90 -6.94
C SER A 373 -21.88 -2.88 -6.37
N SER A 374 -22.00 -2.96 -5.05
CA SER A 374 -23.26 -2.97 -4.31
C SER A 374 -23.89 -1.58 -4.10
N TYR A 375 -23.17 -0.49 -4.41
CA TYR A 375 -23.67 0.86 -4.25
C TYR A 375 -24.68 1.25 -5.34
N GLU A 376 -25.90 1.66 -4.99
CA GLU A 376 -26.96 1.91 -5.98
C GLU A 376 -26.72 3.15 -6.86
N HIS A 377 -26.24 4.25 -6.28
CA HIS A 377 -26.14 5.55 -6.95
C HIS A 377 -24.83 5.75 -7.74
N LYS A 378 -24.42 4.74 -8.51
CA LYS A 378 -23.29 4.86 -9.44
C LYS A 378 -23.64 5.82 -10.58
N SER A 379 -22.77 6.78 -10.87
CA SER A 379 -22.92 7.72 -11.97
C SER A 379 -21.58 8.32 -12.41
N PHE A 380 -21.53 8.88 -13.62
CA PHE A 380 -20.37 9.65 -14.07
C PHE A 380 -20.13 10.89 -13.20
N GLU A 381 -21.19 11.47 -12.64
CA GLU A 381 -21.11 12.58 -11.70
C GLU A 381 -20.42 12.17 -10.39
N LEU A 382 -20.77 11.00 -9.83
CA LEU A 382 -20.10 10.45 -8.65
C LEU A 382 -18.59 10.33 -8.88
N PHE A 383 -18.19 9.78 -10.03
CA PHE A 383 -16.79 9.69 -10.43
C PHE A 383 -16.11 11.07 -10.50
N LEU A 384 -16.73 12.04 -11.19
CA LEU A 384 -16.18 13.39 -11.33
C LEU A 384 -16.05 14.12 -9.99
N ASN A 385 -17.05 13.97 -9.13
CA ASN A 385 -17.05 14.55 -7.80
C ASN A 385 -15.92 13.95 -6.96
N ALA A 386 -15.82 12.61 -6.92
CA ALA A 386 -14.75 11.91 -6.22
C ALA A 386 -13.34 12.29 -6.74
N LEU A 387 -13.19 12.50 -8.05
CA LEU A 387 -11.91 12.92 -8.66
C LEU A 387 -11.50 14.34 -8.25
N LYS A 388 -12.47 15.24 -8.05
CA LYS A 388 -12.24 16.65 -7.69
C LYS A 388 -12.15 16.90 -6.19
N THR A 389 -12.54 15.92 -5.36
CA THR A 389 -12.50 16.02 -3.89
C THR A 389 -11.09 16.33 -3.39
N LYS A 390 -11.00 17.32 -2.49
CA LYS A 390 -9.75 17.72 -1.81
C LYS A 390 -9.81 17.33 -0.34
N ALA A 391 -8.63 17.08 0.24
CA ALA A 391 -8.49 16.93 1.68
C ALA A 391 -8.94 18.18 2.43
N THR A 392 -9.95 18.03 3.27
CA THR A 392 -10.40 19.05 4.21
C THR A 392 -10.55 18.41 5.58
N ILE A 393 -9.95 19.04 6.59
CA ILE A 393 -10.00 18.59 7.99
C ILE A 393 -11.46 18.49 8.43
N GLY A 394 -11.81 17.41 9.14
CA GLY A 394 -13.16 17.17 9.65
C GLY A 394 -14.16 16.63 8.62
N LYS A 395 -13.84 16.59 7.31
CA LYS A 395 -14.76 16.02 6.31
C LYS A 395 -14.36 14.59 5.95
N ILE A 396 -15.39 13.76 5.85
CA ILE A 396 -15.32 12.36 5.47
C ILE A 396 -15.27 12.24 3.95
N ASP A 397 -14.44 11.33 3.44
CA ASP A 397 -14.36 11.03 2.01
C ASP A 397 -15.61 10.26 1.55
N ILE A 398 -16.08 10.52 0.32
CA ILE A 398 -17.29 9.89 -0.23
C ILE A 398 -17.20 8.35 -0.20
N TYR A 399 -16.01 7.80 -0.39
CA TYR A 399 -15.84 6.36 -0.35
C TYR A 399 -16.08 5.77 1.04
N GLN A 400 -15.78 6.50 2.11
CA GLN A 400 -16.04 6.02 3.47
C GLN A 400 -17.54 5.84 3.74
N TYR A 401 -18.38 6.68 3.14
CA TYR A 401 -19.83 6.48 3.16
C TYR A 401 -20.24 5.25 2.37
N ILE A 402 -19.71 5.09 1.15
CA ILE A 402 -20.00 3.94 0.27
C ILE A 402 -19.58 2.62 0.94
N SER A 403 -18.39 2.58 1.53
CA SER A 403 -17.86 1.38 2.17
C SER A 403 -18.45 1.13 3.55
N ASN A 404 -19.23 2.07 4.12
CA ASN A 404 -19.68 2.05 5.51
C ASN A 404 -18.51 1.90 6.51
N ALA A 405 -17.47 2.73 6.33
CA ALA A 405 -16.26 2.64 7.14
C ALA A 405 -16.47 3.11 8.58
N HIS A 406 -15.99 2.35 9.56
CA HIS A 406 -15.98 2.74 10.97
C HIS A 406 -15.21 4.05 11.24
N TYR A 407 -14.30 4.45 10.35
CA TYR A 407 -13.57 5.72 10.44
C TYR A 407 -14.49 6.95 10.32
N LYS A 408 -15.64 6.82 9.66
CA LYS A 408 -16.59 7.94 9.48
C LYS A 408 -17.11 8.46 10.83
N ASP A 409 -17.17 7.58 11.84
CA ASP A 409 -17.73 7.87 13.16
C ASP A 409 -16.64 8.29 14.18
N MET A 410 -15.38 8.39 13.76
CA MET A 410 -14.28 8.87 14.60
C MET A 410 -14.21 10.40 14.68
N ASP A 411 -13.45 10.91 15.64
CA ASP A 411 -13.09 12.33 15.69
C ASP A 411 -12.19 12.71 14.50
N ASN A 412 -12.83 13.11 13.40
CA ASN A 412 -12.18 13.52 12.15
C ASN A 412 -11.46 14.88 12.24
N MET A 413 -11.53 15.58 13.38
CA MET A 413 -10.71 16.74 13.67
C MET A 413 -9.35 16.33 14.24
N LYS A 414 -9.25 15.12 14.80
CA LYS A 414 -8.03 14.56 15.38
C LYS A 414 -7.40 13.48 14.51
N PHE A 415 -8.22 12.60 13.94
CA PHE A 415 -7.77 11.45 13.15
C PHE A 415 -8.06 11.63 11.67
N ALA A 416 -7.16 11.10 10.85
CA ALA A 416 -7.21 11.21 9.39
C ALA A 416 -7.12 9.82 8.75
N PHE A 417 -7.85 8.85 9.31
CA PHE A 417 -7.96 7.51 8.73
C PHE A 417 -8.93 7.51 7.56
N ALA A 418 -8.67 6.63 6.60
CA ALA A 418 -9.56 6.44 5.49
C ALA A 418 -9.41 5.05 4.86
N THR A 419 -10.54 4.53 4.39
CA THR A 419 -10.59 3.37 3.51
C THR A 419 -10.31 3.81 2.07
N ILE A 420 -9.81 2.90 1.24
CA ILE A 420 -9.43 3.20 -0.14
C ILE A 420 -10.15 2.22 -1.09
N PRO A 421 -10.82 2.69 -2.15
CA PRO A 421 -11.53 1.81 -3.08
C PRO A 421 -10.58 0.98 -3.95
N GLY A 422 -9.44 1.57 -4.33
CA GLY A 422 -8.59 1.06 -5.39
C GLY A 422 -9.05 1.52 -6.78
N SER A 423 -8.15 1.50 -7.75
CA SER A 423 -8.38 2.08 -9.08
C SER A 423 -9.58 1.46 -9.83
N MET A 424 -9.71 0.13 -9.82
CA MET A 424 -10.81 -0.53 -10.52
C MET A 424 -12.18 -0.13 -9.96
N ALA A 425 -12.32 -0.13 -8.63
CA ALA A 425 -13.54 0.30 -7.95
C ALA A 425 -13.82 1.79 -8.18
N PHE A 426 -12.78 2.63 -8.14
CA PHE A 426 -12.91 4.06 -8.41
C PHE A 426 -13.46 4.35 -9.81
N PHE A 427 -12.93 3.69 -10.86
CA PHE A 427 -13.47 3.84 -12.21
C PHE A 427 -14.89 3.27 -12.33
N TYR A 428 -15.23 2.27 -11.51
CA TYR A 428 -16.57 1.69 -11.47
C TYR A 428 -17.62 2.56 -10.75
N TYR A 429 -17.24 3.71 -10.16
CA TYR A 429 -18.24 4.72 -9.76
C TYR A 429 -19.16 5.12 -10.91
N THR A 430 -18.70 5.01 -12.15
CA THR A 430 -19.51 5.26 -13.35
C THR A 430 -20.57 4.20 -13.63
N GLY A 431 -20.47 3.01 -13.03
CA GLY A 431 -21.28 1.84 -13.38
C GLY A 431 -20.90 1.18 -14.72
N SER A 432 -19.87 1.65 -15.42
CA SER A 432 -19.51 1.17 -16.76
C SER A 432 -18.24 0.31 -16.74
N LEU A 433 -18.38 -0.95 -17.16
CA LEU A 433 -17.23 -1.86 -17.36
C LEU A 433 -16.26 -1.33 -18.42
N LEU A 434 -16.77 -0.69 -19.47
CA LEU A 434 -15.94 -0.10 -20.53
C LEU A 434 -15.08 1.05 -19.98
N PHE A 435 -15.65 1.85 -19.06
CA PHE A 435 -14.89 2.90 -18.38
C PHE A 435 -13.80 2.34 -17.46
N VAL A 436 -14.06 1.22 -16.77
CA VAL A 436 -13.03 0.49 -16.00
C VAL A 436 -11.91 -0.01 -16.90
N TYR A 437 -12.24 -0.63 -18.04
CA TYR A 437 -11.24 -1.09 -19.01
C TYR A 437 -10.31 0.03 -19.47
N PHE A 438 -10.89 1.12 -20.02
CA PHE A 438 -10.11 2.23 -20.54
C PHE A 438 -9.39 3.00 -19.44
N GLY A 439 -10.02 3.18 -18.28
CA GLY A 439 -9.40 3.82 -17.11
C GLY A 439 -8.14 3.08 -16.68
N MET A 440 -8.23 1.75 -16.51
CA MET A 440 -7.08 0.92 -16.13
C MET A 440 -6.01 0.89 -17.23
N LEU A 441 -6.40 0.77 -18.50
CA LEU A 441 -5.48 0.80 -19.65
C LEU A 441 -4.68 2.11 -19.70
N VAL A 442 -5.35 3.26 -19.59
CA VAL A 442 -4.71 4.58 -19.66
C VAL A 442 -3.81 4.79 -18.45
N PHE A 443 -4.26 4.45 -17.24
CA PHE A 443 -3.46 4.59 -16.03
C PHE A 443 -2.17 3.77 -16.09
N SER A 444 -2.27 2.50 -16.48
CA SER A 444 -1.08 1.64 -16.57
C SER A 444 -0.17 2.03 -17.73
N LEU A 445 -0.71 2.52 -18.85
CA LEU A 445 0.11 3.02 -19.97
C LEU A 445 0.86 4.30 -19.60
N VAL A 446 0.21 5.27 -18.96
CA VAL A 446 0.85 6.50 -18.47
C VAL A 446 1.97 6.16 -17.50
N MET A 447 1.72 5.26 -16.56
CA MET A 447 2.72 4.76 -15.62
C MET A 447 3.95 4.16 -16.33
N LEU A 448 3.73 3.27 -17.30
CA LEU A 448 4.79 2.65 -18.11
C LEU A 448 5.63 3.70 -18.86
N LEU A 449 4.98 4.69 -19.47
CA LEU A 449 5.65 5.76 -20.21
C LEU A 449 6.46 6.67 -19.28
N LEU A 450 5.90 7.09 -18.14
CA LEU A 450 6.59 7.90 -17.15
C LEU A 450 7.87 7.21 -16.65
N GLU A 451 7.77 5.92 -16.34
CA GLU A 451 8.92 5.11 -15.96
C GLU A 451 9.98 5.07 -17.05
N TYR A 452 9.57 4.82 -18.30
CA TYR A 452 10.47 4.77 -19.44
C TYR A 452 11.20 6.11 -19.67
N TYR A 453 10.49 7.24 -19.60
CA TYR A 453 11.10 8.56 -19.73
C TYR A 453 12.12 8.84 -18.62
N LEU A 454 11.83 8.45 -17.38
CA LEU A 454 12.80 8.54 -16.27
C LEU A 454 14.02 7.66 -16.52
N TYR A 455 13.81 6.44 -17.01
CA TYR A 455 14.90 5.55 -17.39
C TYR A 455 15.76 6.18 -18.49
N LEU A 456 15.17 6.83 -19.50
CA LEU A 456 15.93 7.55 -20.53
C LEU A 456 16.79 8.67 -19.95
N TRP A 457 16.29 9.40 -18.96
CA TRP A 457 17.00 10.52 -18.35
C TRP A 457 18.18 10.09 -17.48
N TYR A 458 17.97 9.10 -16.62
CA TYR A 458 18.95 8.68 -15.62
C TYR A 458 19.82 7.52 -16.07
N LYS A 459 19.30 6.67 -16.96
CA LYS A 459 19.89 5.38 -17.35
C LYS A 459 20.20 4.51 -16.12
N SER A 460 19.24 4.44 -15.19
CA SER A 460 19.38 3.70 -13.94
C SER A 460 18.17 2.82 -13.68
N ALA A 461 18.37 1.50 -13.73
CA ALA A 461 17.35 0.54 -13.32
C ALA A 461 17.05 0.62 -11.81
N LEU A 462 18.03 0.96 -10.98
CA LEU A 462 17.87 1.09 -9.51
C LEU A 462 16.88 2.19 -9.14
N LEU A 463 17.10 3.42 -9.65
CA LEU A 463 16.21 4.55 -9.40
C LEU A 463 14.80 4.27 -9.90
N VAL A 464 14.73 3.71 -11.11
CA VAL A 464 13.48 3.41 -11.79
C VAL A 464 12.70 2.30 -11.09
N SER A 465 13.36 1.35 -10.40
CA SER A 465 12.67 0.36 -9.55
C SER A 465 11.88 1.02 -8.42
N ALA A 466 12.49 1.97 -7.70
CA ALA A 466 11.82 2.66 -6.60
C ALA A 466 10.70 3.59 -7.07
N ILE A 467 10.93 4.35 -8.15
CA ILE A 467 9.87 5.18 -8.71
C ILE A 467 8.76 4.31 -9.32
N GLY A 468 9.11 3.20 -9.96
CA GLY A 468 8.15 2.25 -10.53
C GLY A 468 7.27 1.63 -9.45
N MET A 469 7.85 1.23 -8.31
CA MET A 469 7.10 0.80 -7.12
C MET A 469 6.14 1.89 -6.64
N TYR A 470 6.62 3.13 -6.55
CA TYR A 470 5.82 4.26 -6.09
C TYR A 470 4.63 4.56 -7.03
N LEU A 471 4.86 4.54 -8.35
CA LEU A 471 3.81 4.70 -9.37
C LEU A 471 2.79 3.55 -9.30
N ALA A 472 3.25 2.31 -9.21
CA ALA A 472 2.38 1.14 -9.10
C ALA A 472 1.51 1.18 -7.85
N ASN A 473 2.09 1.55 -6.71
CA ASN A 473 1.34 1.68 -5.46
C ASN A 473 0.26 2.75 -5.59
N ALA A 474 0.57 3.86 -6.25
CA ALA A 474 -0.40 4.91 -6.45
C ALA A 474 -1.56 4.55 -7.36
N VAL A 475 -1.30 3.77 -8.42
CA VAL A 475 -2.36 3.24 -9.28
C VAL A 475 -3.19 2.19 -8.53
N ALA A 476 -2.55 1.29 -7.79
CA ALA A 476 -3.27 0.26 -7.03
C ALA A 476 -4.16 0.87 -5.92
N GLN A 477 -3.64 1.85 -5.20
CA GLN A 477 -4.31 2.53 -4.08
C GLN A 477 -5.04 3.80 -4.52
N PHE A 478 -5.38 3.92 -5.80
CA PHE A 478 -6.05 5.11 -6.30
C PHE A 478 -7.47 5.23 -5.74
N GLY A 479 -7.92 6.48 -5.58
CA GLY A 479 -9.29 6.81 -5.20
C GLY A 479 -9.41 7.52 -3.86
N LEU A 480 -8.38 7.46 -3.01
CA LEU A 480 -8.27 8.34 -1.85
C LEU A 480 -7.64 9.68 -2.25
N MET A 481 -8.47 10.73 -2.40
CA MET A 481 -8.04 12.10 -2.68
C MET A 481 -6.97 12.22 -3.79
N PRO A 482 -7.33 11.92 -5.05
CA PRO A 482 -6.39 11.86 -6.19
C PRO A 482 -5.46 13.06 -6.35
N ILE A 483 -5.92 14.26 -5.99
CA ILE A 483 -5.16 15.51 -6.10
C ILE A 483 -3.89 15.50 -5.21
N ASN A 484 -3.95 14.92 -4.02
CA ASN A 484 -2.80 14.89 -3.11
C ASN A 484 -1.71 13.96 -3.65
N PHE A 485 -2.11 12.86 -4.27
CA PHE A 485 -1.19 11.98 -4.97
C PHE A 485 -0.48 12.71 -6.13
N LEU A 486 -1.23 13.42 -6.97
CA LEU A 486 -0.66 14.20 -8.08
C LEU A 486 0.35 15.27 -7.62
N LYS A 487 0.12 15.90 -6.46
CA LYS A 487 1.09 16.83 -5.86
C LYS A 487 2.41 16.13 -5.52
N SER A 488 2.35 14.96 -4.89
CA SER A 488 3.56 14.21 -4.51
C SER A 488 4.33 13.70 -5.74
N MET A 489 3.62 13.29 -6.80
CA MET A 489 4.22 13.03 -8.12
C MET A 489 4.94 14.27 -8.65
N PHE A 490 4.26 15.41 -8.67
CA PHE A 490 4.83 16.67 -9.18
C PHE A 490 6.13 17.04 -8.45
N PHE A 491 6.17 16.94 -7.12
CA PHE A 491 7.41 17.18 -6.35
C PHE A 491 8.53 16.20 -6.72
N THR A 492 8.20 14.91 -6.85
CA THR A 492 9.18 13.88 -7.21
C THR A 492 9.79 14.13 -8.59
N PHE A 493 8.97 14.37 -9.61
CA PHE A 493 9.45 14.65 -10.96
C PHE A 493 10.17 16.00 -11.07
N SER A 494 9.71 17.02 -10.34
CA SER A 494 10.40 18.32 -10.29
C SER A 494 11.78 18.23 -9.65
N PHE A 495 11.91 17.50 -8.54
CA PHE A 495 13.19 17.24 -7.89
C PHE A 495 14.16 16.51 -8.82
N LEU A 496 13.69 15.47 -9.51
CA LEU A 496 14.49 14.74 -10.49
C LEU A 496 14.90 15.65 -11.67
N LEU A 497 13.98 16.49 -12.16
CA LEU A 497 14.32 17.45 -13.22
C LEU A 497 15.42 18.42 -12.78
N ILE A 498 15.32 19.00 -11.59
CA ILE A 498 16.34 19.91 -11.02
C ILE A 498 17.69 19.19 -10.92
N PHE A 499 17.72 17.97 -10.36
CA PHE A 499 18.97 17.21 -10.23
C PHE A 499 19.59 16.88 -11.59
N LYS A 500 18.75 16.55 -12.59
CA LYS A 500 19.20 16.32 -13.97
C LYS A 500 19.82 17.58 -14.58
N LEU A 501 19.24 18.76 -14.36
CA LEU A 501 19.78 20.03 -14.87
C LEU A 501 21.15 20.36 -14.25
N ILE A 502 21.34 20.10 -12.96
CA ILE A 502 22.63 20.25 -12.27
C ILE A 502 23.69 19.32 -12.91
N LYS A 503 23.30 18.09 -13.30
CA LYS A 503 24.18 17.12 -13.94
C LYS A 503 24.58 17.50 -15.38
N ILE A 504 23.74 18.25 -16.11
CA ILE A 504 23.95 18.58 -17.53
C ILE A 504 24.90 19.78 -17.72
N LYS A 505 25.11 20.63 -16.72
CA LYS A 505 26.10 21.71 -16.81
C LYS A 505 27.52 21.14 -16.98
N LYS A 506 27.91 20.95 -18.24
CA LYS A 506 29.31 21.01 -18.68
C LYS A 506 29.71 22.48 -18.49
N VAL A 507 30.55 22.72 -17.50
CA VAL A 507 31.44 23.88 -17.51
C VAL A 507 32.76 23.38 -18.08
#